data_AF-A0ABD0LFX7-F1
#
_entry.id   AF-A0ABD0LFX7-F1
#
_cell.length_a   1.000
_cell.length_b   1.000
_cell.length_c   1.000
_cell.angle_alpha   90.00
_cell.angle_beta   90.00
_cell.angle_gamma   90.00
#
_symmetry.space_group_name_H-M   'P 1'
#
loop_
_entity.id
_entity.type
_entity.pdbx_description
1 polymer ?
#
loop_
_entity_poly.entity_id
_entity_poly.type
_entity_poly.pdbx_seq_one_letter_code
_entity_poly.pdbx_strand_id
1 'polypeptide(L)'
;MSCLRCAVKFLTKSPAADGIIGLPGPLIQSVRGIKPRWLPKSKSKIFYVRTPTPIDPVEHEQLMTLYFHYRAHLRSIRSFICSQHLQQLQAAKQRTIEQEDKVADFKKMEEEISQWNARVQVVREERQAQEAQWEQKRVERKMTRVERRKLRRLEQAEQKLQSDMEAAPKFITMDNLDTEIEKLLNMRIDYNFAIDKQGNKFSADSTSKKDDAKDSEQKEAAKG
;
A
#
# COMPACT_ATOMS: atom_id res chain seq x y z
N MET A 1 -14.21 14.19 74.46
CA MET A 1 -13.87 13.00 73.65
C MET A 1 -15.11 12.58 72.89
N SER A 2 -15.13 12.89 71.61
CA SER A 2 -16.29 12.89 70.72
C SER A 2 -16.49 11.51 70.08
N CYS A 3 -17.59 10.83 70.42
CA CYS A 3 -18.07 9.67 69.68
C CYS A 3 -18.65 10.13 68.34
N LEU A 4 -17.93 9.87 67.26
CA LEU A 4 -18.35 10.18 65.89
C LEU A 4 -18.97 8.95 65.21
N ARG A 5 -20.21 9.18 64.74
CA ARG A 5 -20.83 8.75 63.47
C ARG A 5 -21.28 7.27 63.36
N CYS A 6 -22.58 6.99 63.25
CA CYS A 6 -23.53 7.30 62.16
C CYS A 6 -23.11 6.51 60.90
N ALA A 7 -23.70 5.34 60.58
CA ALA A 7 -25.03 5.07 60.02
C ALA A 7 -24.89 4.56 58.57
N VAL A 8 -25.45 3.37 58.35
CA VAL A 8 -26.29 2.95 57.22
C VAL A 8 -26.06 3.68 55.88
N LYS A 9 -25.74 2.93 54.80
CA LYS A 9 -26.65 2.73 53.65
C LYS A 9 -25.99 1.98 52.47
N PHE A 10 -26.72 0.95 52.04
CA PHE A 10 -27.01 0.54 50.66
C PHE A 10 -25.95 -0.17 49.80
N LEU A 11 -26.12 -1.49 49.74
CA LEU A 11 -26.34 -2.26 48.50
C LEU A 11 -26.45 -1.40 47.22
N THR A 12 -25.56 -1.63 46.25
CA THR A 12 -25.96 -1.75 44.84
C THR A 12 -25.01 -2.66 44.03
N LYS A 13 -25.57 -3.84 43.67
CA LYS A 13 -25.60 -4.40 42.31
C LYS A 13 -24.30 -4.90 41.66
N SER A 14 -24.04 -6.20 41.78
CA SER A 14 -23.41 -7.00 40.72
C SER A 14 -24.50 -7.49 39.75
N PRO A 15 -24.37 -7.32 38.42
CA PRO A 15 -25.39 -7.72 37.47
C PRO A 15 -25.40 -9.25 37.27
N ALA A 16 -26.60 -9.79 37.48
CA ALA A 16 -27.21 -10.94 36.82
C ALA A 16 -26.31 -11.76 35.87
N ALA A 17 -25.91 -12.95 36.33
CA ALA A 17 -25.97 -14.13 35.49
C ALA A 17 -27.26 -14.86 35.91
N ASP A 18 -28.25 -14.78 35.04
CA ASP A 18 -29.57 -15.34 35.21
C ASP A 18 -29.55 -16.87 35.30
N GLY A 19 -30.34 -17.42 36.22
CA GLY A 19 -30.77 -18.81 36.16
C GLY A 19 -30.60 -19.59 37.46
N ILE A 20 -31.74 -19.90 38.07
CA ILE A 20 -31.97 -20.84 39.19
C ILE A 20 -31.80 -20.20 40.59
N ILE A 21 -32.85 -19.46 40.96
CA ILE A 21 -33.53 -19.45 42.27
C ILE A 21 -32.66 -19.92 43.43
N GLY A 22 -32.13 -18.94 44.15
CA GLY A 22 -31.53 -19.14 45.47
C GLY A 22 -32.56 -19.64 46.48
N LEU A 23 -32.25 -20.76 47.12
CA LEU A 23 -32.33 -20.80 48.58
C LEU A 23 -30.93 -20.48 49.12
N PRO A 24 -30.79 -19.73 50.23
CA PRO A 24 -29.57 -19.78 51.02
C PRO A 24 -29.43 -21.24 51.49
N GLY A 25 -28.53 -21.99 50.85
CA GLY A 25 -28.22 -23.35 51.27
C GLY A 25 -27.87 -23.33 52.76
N PRO A 26 -28.30 -24.33 53.56
CA PRO A 26 -28.03 -24.33 54.98
C PRO A 26 -26.52 -24.20 55.21
N LEU A 27 -26.12 -23.23 56.04
CA LEU A 27 -24.76 -22.99 56.54
C LEU A 27 -24.15 -24.18 57.33
N ILE A 28 -24.82 -25.33 57.34
CA ILE A 28 -24.38 -26.56 57.96
C ILE A 28 -24.49 -27.65 56.91
N GLN A 29 -23.47 -27.72 56.05
CA GLN A 29 -23.19 -28.92 55.28
C GLN A 29 -22.82 -30.00 56.29
N SER A 30 -23.81 -30.76 56.77
CA SER A 30 -23.54 -31.98 57.51
C SER A 30 -22.76 -32.90 56.58
N VAL A 31 -21.46 -32.99 56.82
CA VAL A 31 -20.58 -33.96 56.14
C VAL A 31 -21.16 -35.33 56.47
N ARG A 32 -21.82 -35.92 55.47
CA ARG A 32 -22.55 -37.18 55.59
C ARG A 32 -21.58 -38.25 56.12
N GLY A 33 -21.82 -38.76 57.32
CA GLY A 33 -21.22 -40.01 57.81
C GLY A 33 -20.17 -39.93 58.93
N ILE A 34 -19.70 -38.75 59.36
CA ILE A 34 -18.73 -38.63 60.47
C ILE A 34 -19.35 -37.88 61.65
N LYS A 35 -19.19 -38.40 62.87
CA LYS A 35 -19.67 -37.73 64.08
C LYS A 35 -18.88 -36.43 64.31
N PRO A 36 -19.53 -35.27 64.44
CA PRO A 36 -18.84 -34.01 64.70
C PRO A 36 -18.26 -34.00 66.13
N ARG A 37 -17.22 -33.19 66.35
CA ARG A 37 -16.42 -33.18 67.60
C ARG A 37 -17.25 -32.93 68.87
N TRP A 38 -18.36 -32.19 68.77
CA TRP A 38 -19.24 -31.85 69.90
C TRP A 38 -20.22 -32.96 70.29
N LEU A 39 -20.40 -33.99 69.45
CA LEU A 39 -21.30 -35.10 69.74
C LEU A 39 -20.55 -36.19 70.53
N PRO A 40 -21.13 -36.74 71.61
CA PRO A 40 -20.46 -37.76 72.40
C PRO A 40 -20.31 -39.08 71.62
N LYS A 41 -19.33 -39.89 72.04
CA LYS A 41 -19.18 -41.28 71.57
C LYS A 41 -20.43 -42.09 71.91
N SER A 42 -20.75 -43.10 71.11
CA SER A 42 -21.85 -44.03 71.44
C SER A 42 -21.50 -44.82 72.69
N LYS A 43 -22.51 -45.13 73.52
CA LYS A 43 -22.35 -45.87 74.78
C LYS A 43 -21.48 -47.13 74.63
N SER A 44 -21.67 -47.89 73.56
CA SER A 44 -20.89 -49.10 73.21
C SER A 44 -19.41 -48.86 72.91
N LYS A 45 -19.02 -47.64 72.51
CA LYS A 45 -17.64 -47.27 72.13
C LYS A 45 -16.96 -46.35 73.14
N ILE A 46 -17.60 -46.02 74.26
CA ILE A 46 -17.00 -45.23 75.35
C ILE A 46 -15.83 -46.01 75.98
N PHE A 47 -16.04 -47.31 76.23
CA PHE A 47 -15.07 -48.18 76.90
C PHE A 47 -14.42 -49.22 75.97
N TYR A 48 -14.75 -49.19 74.67
CA TYR A 48 -14.17 -50.13 73.71
C TYR A 48 -12.70 -49.81 73.48
N VAL A 49 -11.81 -50.71 73.89
CA VAL A 49 -10.39 -50.69 73.57
C VAL A 49 -10.15 -51.66 72.42
N ARG A 50 -9.57 -51.18 71.31
CA ARG A 50 -9.19 -52.06 70.19
C ARG A 50 -8.04 -52.96 70.65
N THR A 51 -8.27 -54.27 70.66
CA THR A 51 -7.20 -55.24 70.84
C THR A 51 -6.34 -55.29 69.58
N PRO A 52 -5.00 -55.31 69.71
CA PRO A 52 -4.14 -55.50 68.55
C PRO A 52 -4.45 -56.87 67.93
N THR A 53 -4.43 -56.93 66.60
CA THR A 53 -4.47 -58.20 65.88
C THR A 53 -3.17 -58.96 66.17
N PRO A 54 -3.20 -60.28 66.41
CA PRO A 54 -1.98 -61.06 66.55
C PRO A 54 -1.16 -60.99 65.25
N ILE A 55 0.16 -60.93 65.39
CA ILE A 55 1.11 -60.75 64.28
C ILE A 55 2.08 -61.93 64.31
N ASP A 56 2.30 -62.56 63.16
CA ASP A 56 3.39 -63.53 62.99
C ASP A 56 4.72 -62.75 62.89
N PRO A 57 5.71 -63.01 63.75
CA PRO A 57 6.99 -62.31 63.73
C PRO A 57 7.73 -62.45 62.39
N VAL A 58 7.66 -63.61 61.73
CA VAL A 58 8.41 -63.86 60.49
C VAL A 58 7.84 -63.02 59.34
N GLU A 59 6.52 -63.01 59.18
CA GLU A 59 5.84 -62.20 58.16
C GLU A 59 6.05 -60.71 58.43
N HIS A 60 6.06 -60.29 59.70
CA HIS A 60 6.24 -58.89 60.06
C HIS A 60 7.60 -58.34 59.65
N GLU A 61 8.67 -59.07 59.92
CA GLU A 61 10.04 -58.67 59.55
C GLU A 61 10.20 -58.58 58.03
N GLN A 62 9.67 -59.56 57.31
CA GLN A 62 9.67 -59.55 55.84
C GLN A 62 8.88 -58.36 55.30
N LEU A 63 7.68 -58.10 55.83
CA LEU A 63 6.85 -56.98 55.42
C LEU A 63 7.55 -55.65 55.67
N MET A 64 8.20 -55.47 56.83
CA MET A 64 8.95 -54.24 57.13
C MET A 64 10.12 -54.03 56.19
N THR A 65 10.84 -55.11 55.85
CA THR A 65 11.94 -55.07 54.88
C THR A 65 11.44 -54.66 53.49
N LEU A 66 10.39 -55.32 52.99
CA LEU A 66 9.78 -55.01 51.70
C LEU A 66 9.22 -53.58 51.67
N TYR A 67 8.58 -53.15 52.75
CA TYR A 67 8.03 -51.81 52.89
C TYR A 67 9.13 -50.75 52.84
N PHE A 68 10.24 -50.97 53.53
CA PHE A 68 11.39 -50.08 53.50
C PHE A 68 11.95 -49.94 52.08
N HIS A 69 12.20 -51.07 51.39
CA HIS A 69 12.68 -51.06 50.01
C HIS A 69 11.71 -50.34 49.07
N TYR A 70 10.42 -50.67 49.13
CA TYR A 70 9.40 -50.02 48.32
C TYR A 70 9.39 -48.50 48.51
N ARG A 71 9.42 -48.02 49.76
CA ARG A 71 9.45 -46.58 50.03
C ARG A 71 10.74 -45.91 49.59
N ALA A 72 11.88 -46.60 49.70
CA ALA A 72 13.14 -46.10 49.19
C ALA A 72 13.08 -45.91 47.66
N HIS A 73 12.54 -46.88 46.92
CA HIS A 73 12.33 -46.79 45.47
C HIS A 73 11.35 -45.67 45.10
N LEU A 74 10.21 -45.56 45.80
CA LEU A 74 9.28 -44.47 45.53
C LEU A 74 9.89 -43.09 45.82
N ARG A 75 10.73 -42.99 46.86
CA ARG A 75 11.40 -41.74 47.21
C ARG A 75 12.41 -41.33 46.12
N SER A 76 13.14 -42.29 45.55
CA SER A 76 14.07 -42.00 44.46
C SER A 76 13.33 -41.55 43.20
N ILE A 77 12.25 -42.25 42.82
CA ILE A 77 11.40 -41.88 41.67
C ILE A 77 10.82 -40.47 41.87
N ARG A 78 10.26 -40.18 43.05
CA ARG A 78 9.72 -38.85 43.36
C ARG A 78 10.80 -37.77 43.25
N SER A 79 11.98 -38.04 43.80
CA SER A 79 13.11 -37.09 43.73
C SER A 79 13.50 -36.79 42.28
N PHE A 80 13.56 -37.82 41.43
CA PHE A 80 13.88 -37.68 40.02
C PHE A 80 12.83 -36.85 39.25
N ILE A 81 11.54 -37.14 39.46
CA ILE A 81 10.47 -36.38 38.80
C ILE A 81 10.49 -34.91 39.26
N CYS A 82 10.69 -34.66 40.55
CA CYS A 82 10.79 -33.30 41.09
C CYS A 82 12.00 -32.54 40.50
N SER A 83 13.17 -33.17 40.38
CA SER A 83 14.35 -32.52 39.81
C SER A 83 14.18 -32.22 38.32
N GLN A 84 13.60 -33.15 37.56
CA GLN A 84 13.30 -32.96 36.14
C GLN A 84 12.31 -31.80 35.94
N HIS A 85 11.25 -31.74 36.75
CA HIS A 85 10.29 -30.64 36.69
C HIS A 85 10.95 -29.29 37.00
N LEU A 86 11.84 -29.24 38.00
CA LEU A 86 12.58 -28.02 38.34
C LEU A 86 13.47 -27.55 37.18
N GLN A 87 14.17 -28.48 36.50
CA GLN A 87 14.97 -28.16 35.31
C GLN A 87 14.11 -27.59 34.18
N GLN A 88 12.93 -28.17 33.94
CA GLN A 88 11.99 -27.63 32.94
C GLN A 88 11.53 -26.22 33.28
N LEU A 89 11.23 -25.94 34.54
CA LEU A 89 10.87 -24.59 34.99
C LEU A 89 12.02 -23.60 34.81
N GLN A 90 13.25 -24.02 35.07
CA GLN A 90 14.44 -23.18 34.83
C GLN A 90 14.64 -22.89 33.35
N ALA A 91 14.53 -23.90 32.49
CA ALA A 91 14.61 -23.72 31.04
C ALA A 91 13.50 -22.81 30.51
N ALA A 92 12.28 -22.92 31.04
CA ALA A 92 11.18 -22.03 30.69
C ALA A 92 11.48 -20.57 31.06
N LYS A 93 12.06 -20.32 32.24
CA LYS A 93 12.49 -18.98 32.67
C LYS A 93 13.62 -18.41 31.81
N GLN A 94 14.57 -19.25 31.38
CA GLN A 94 15.62 -18.80 30.46
C GLN A 94 15.03 -18.38 29.12
N ARG A 95 14.08 -19.15 28.56
CA ARG A 95 13.38 -18.81 27.32
C ARG A 95 12.63 -17.48 27.42
N THR A 96 12.02 -17.16 28.56
CA THR A 96 11.34 -15.86 28.73
C THR A 96 12.32 -14.70 28.74
N ILE A 97 13.49 -14.86 29.39
CA ILE A 97 14.56 -13.84 29.38
C ILE A 97 15.07 -13.63 27.95
N GLU A 98 15.37 -14.72 27.23
CA GLU A 98 15.79 -14.64 25.82
C GLU A 98 14.74 -13.96 24.91
N GLN A 99 13.45 -14.11 25.22
CA GLN A 99 12.38 -13.43 24.49
C GLN A 99 12.38 -11.92 24.78
N GLU A 100 12.56 -11.53 26.04
CA GLU A 100 12.68 -10.13 26.44
C GLU A 100 13.87 -9.44 25.77
N ASP A 101 15.03 -10.11 25.75
CA ASP A 101 16.24 -9.62 25.08
C ASP A 101 16.01 -9.43 23.57
N LYS A 102 15.38 -10.41 22.90
CA LYS A 102 15.03 -10.31 21.48
C LYS A 102 14.11 -9.12 21.20
N VAL A 103 13.09 -8.92 22.05
CA VAL A 103 12.18 -7.76 21.92
C VAL A 103 12.94 -6.45 22.08
N ALA A 104 13.90 -6.37 23.01
CA ALA A 104 14.74 -5.19 23.16
C ALA A 104 15.61 -4.91 21.92
N ASP A 105 16.17 -5.95 21.32
CA ASP A 105 16.98 -5.81 20.11
C ASP A 105 16.14 -5.43 18.88
N PHE A 106 14.92 -5.96 18.74
CA PHE A 106 14.00 -5.52 17.69
C PHE A 106 13.66 -4.04 17.80
N LYS A 107 13.45 -3.52 19.02
CA LYS A 107 13.19 -2.09 19.22
C LYS A 107 14.36 -1.21 18.77
N LYS A 108 15.60 -1.60 19.08
CA LYS A 108 16.79 -0.89 18.60
C LYS A 108 16.86 -0.89 17.07
N MET A 109 16.56 -2.03 16.44
CA MET A 109 16.53 -2.14 14.98
C MET A 109 15.45 -1.24 14.36
N GLU A 110 14.26 -1.17 14.96
CA GLU A 110 13.19 -0.27 14.52
C GLU A 110 13.62 1.21 14.61
N GLU A 111 14.31 1.58 15.69
CA GLU A 111 14.87 2.93 15.86
C GLU A 111 15.90 3.26 14.78
N GLU A 112 16.83 2.35 14.48
CA GLU A 112 17.83 2.52 13.42
C GLU A 112 17.19 2.65 12.04
N ILE A 113 16.20 1.81 11.72
CA ILE A 113 15.45 1.87 10.46
C ILE A 113 14.70 3.20 10.35
N SER A 114 14.07 3.66 11.44
CA SER A 114 13.37 4.94 11.47
C SER A 114 14.31 6.11 11.19
N GLN A 115 15.48 6.12 11.83
CA GLN A 115 16.51 7.13 11.59
C GLN A 115 17.04 7.10 10.15
N TRP A 116 17.25 5.91 9.58
CA TRP A 116 17.67 5.77 8.20
C TRP A 116 16.61 6.25 7.21
N ASN A 117 15.34 5.88 7.44
CA ASN A 117 14.21 6.34 6.63
C ASN A 117 14.09 7.87 6.65
N ALA A 118 14.27 8.50 7.82
CA ALA A 118 14.27 9.96 7.93
C ALA A 118 15.38 10.60 7.08
N ARG A 119 16.61 10.04 7.09
CA ARG A 119 17.71 10.52 6.26
C ARG A 119 17.42 10.36 4.76
N VAL A 120 16.87 9.22 4.36
CA VAL A 120 16.52 8.94 2.96
C VAL A 120 15.38 9.85 2.48
N GLN A 121 14.43 10.17 3.36
CA GLN A 121 13.32 11.06 3.04
C GLN A 121 13.82 12.46 2.66
N VAL A 122 14.79 13.02 3.39
CA VAL A 122 15.40 14.32 3.05
C VAL A 122 16.01 14.30 1.64
N VAL A 123 16.81 13.28 1.34
CA VAL A 123 17.43 13.12 -0.01
C VAL A 123 16.37 12.96 -1.10
N ARG A 124 15.26 12.29 -0.80
CA ARG A 124 14.14 12.11 -1.74
C ARG A 124 13.44 13.44 -2.01
N GLU A 125 13.18 14.24 -0.99
CA GLU A 125 12.54 15.55 -1.11
C GLU A 125 13.40 16.51 -1.93
N GLU A 126 14.73 16.52 -1.71
CA GLU A 126 15.67 17.31 -2.52
C GLU A 126 15.60 16.93 -4.01
N ARG A 127 15.60 15.62 -4.31
CA ARG A 127 15.48 15.13 -5.68
C ARG A 127 14.14 15.51 -6.32
N GLN A 128 13.03 15.35 -5.59
CA GLN A 128 11.70 15.71 -6.06
C GLN A 128 11.58 17.21 -6.35
N ALA A 129 12.17 18.05 -5.50
CA ALA A 129 12.22 19.50 -5.74
C ALA A 129 12.97 19.84 -7.03
N GLN A 130 14.10 19.16 -7.30
CA GLN A 130 14.82 19.34 -8.56
C GLN A 130 13.97 18.88 -9.75
N GLU A 131 13.41 17.66 -9.71
CA GLU A 131 12.54 17.12 -10.77
C GLU A 131 11.35 18.05 -11.07
N ALA A 132 10.72 18.62 -10.04
CA ALA A 132 9.64 19.59 -10.20
C ALA A 132 10.10 20.85 -10.95
N GLN A 133 11.29 21.38 -10.65
CA GLN A 133 11.86 22.53 -11.38
C GLN A 133 12.16 22.20 -12.85
N TRP A 134 12.66 21.00 -13.13
CA TRP A 134 12.91 20.54 -14.51
C TRP A 134 11.61 20.40 -15.29
N GLU A 135 10.56 19.85 -14.66
CA GLU A 135 9.24 19.71 -15.24
C GLU A 135 8.58 21.06 -15.54
N GLN A 136 8.67 22.03 -14.62
CA GLN A 136 8.20 23.40 -14.85
C GLN A 136 8.84 24.01 -16.10
N LYS A 137 10.19 23.97 -16.20
CA LYS A 137 10.93 24.45 -17.38
C LYS A 137 10.53 23.72 -18.65
N ARG A 138 10.26 22.42 -18.58
CA ARG A 138 9.82 21.61 -19.72
C ARG A 138 8.43 22.04 -20.21
N VAL A 139 7.51 22.30 -19.29
CA VAL A 139 6.16 22.78 -19.59
C VAL A 139 6.21 24.17 -20.21
N GLU A 140 6.97 25.11 -19.64
CA GLU A 140 7.16 26.45 -20.20
C GLU A 140 7.70 26.41 -21.63
N ARG A 141 8.72 25.59 -21.91
CA ARG A 141 9.25 25.39 -23.26
C ARG A 141 8.21 24.82 -24.23
N LYS A 142 7.32 23.94 -23.76
CA LYS A 142 6.23 23.41 -24.58
C LYS A 142 5.19 24.50 -24.87
N MET A 143 4.80 25.28 -23.87
CA MET A 143 3.82 26.37 -24.00
C MET A 143 4.31 27.41 -25.01
N THR A 144 5.52 27.93 -24.84
CA THR A 144 6.13 28.89 -25.77
C THR A 144 6.23 28.34 -27.20
N ARG A 145 6.56 27.05 -27.38
CA ARG A 145 6.58 26.41 -28.71
C ARG A 145 5.19 26.32 -29.33
N VAL A 146 4.16 26.04 -28.53
CA VAL A 146 2.78 25.97 -28.99
C VAL A 146 2.28 27.35 -29.38
N GLU A 147 2.55 28.38 -28.58
CA GLU A 147 2.21 29.78 -28.87
C GLU A 147 2.84 30.25 -30.18
N ARG A 148 4.16 30.03 -30.35
CA ARG A 148 4.85 30.37 -31.61
C ARG A 148 4.26 29.66 -32.82
N ARG A 149 3.85 28.39 -32.67
CA ARG A 149 3.18 27.64 -33.75
C ARG A 149 1.80 28.19 -34.06
N LYS A 150 1.04 28.63 -33.05
CA LYS A 150 -0.27 29.26 -33.23
C LYS A 150 -0.14 30.59 -33.97
N LEU A 151 0.78 31.46 -33.54
CA LEU A 151 1.06 32.73 -34.22
C LEU A 151 1.42 32.52 -35.68
N ARG A 152 2.38 31.62 -35.98
CA ARG A 152 2.75 31.32 -37.37
C ARG A 152 1.57 30.81 -38.22
N ARG A 153 0.66 30.04 -37.63
CA ARG A 153 -0.54 29.56 -38.35
C ARG A 153 -1.53 30.69 -38.61
N LEU A 154 -1.70 31.61 -37.65
CA LEU A 154 -2.53 32.79 -37.83
C LEU A 154 -1.96 33.68 -38.94
N GLU A 155 -0.66 34.00 -38.90
CA GLU A 155 0.02 34.77 -39.94
C GLU A 155 -0.16 34.13 -41.34
N GLN A 156 0.00 32.80 -41.44
CA GLN A 156 -0.23 32.07 -42.70
C GLN A 156 -1.69 32.10 -43.16
N ALA A 157 -2.64 32.06 -42.23
CA ALA A 157 -4.07 32.15 -42.56
C ALA A 157 -4.44 33.57 -43.01
N GLU A 158 -3.90 34.60 -42.36
CA GLU A 158 -4.07 36.01 -42.73
C GLU A 158 -3.48 36.29 -44.11
N GLN A 159 -2.28 35.79 -44.42
CA GLN A 159 -1.68 35.92 -45.75
C GLN A 159 -2.53 35.28 -46.84
N LYS A 160 -3.07 34.07 -46.59
CA LYS A 160 -3.97 33.41 -47.52
C LYS A 160 -5.26 34.21 -47.71
N LEU A 161 -5.87 34.67 -46.62
CA LEU A 161 -7.07 35.49 -46.67
C LEU A 161 -6.84 36.77 -47.48
N GLN A 162 -5.70 37.43 -47.31
CA GLN A 162 -5.33 38.60 -48.12
C GLN A 162 -5.21 38.26 -49.60
N SER A 163 -4.50 37.18 -49.96
CA SER A 163 -4.39 36.71 -51.34
C SER A 163 -5.77 36.35 -51.95
N ASP A 164 -6.63 35.73 -51.16
CA ASP A 164 -7.99 35.37 -51.58
C ASP A 164 -8.86 36.63 -51.75
N MET A 165 -8.73 37.63 -50.89
CA MET A 165 -9.41 38.93 -51.03
C MET A 165 -8.94 39.70 -52.28
N GLU A 166 -7.65 39.62 -52.62
CA GLU A 166 -7.10 40.18 -53.86
C GLU A 166 -7.58 39.43 -55.11
N ALA A 167 -7.80 38.12 -55.00
CA ALA A 167 -8.32 37.28 -56.09
C ALA A 167 -9.84 37.36 -56.25
N ALA A 168 -10.59 37.61 -55.16
CA ALA A 168 -12.04 37.71 -55.14
C ALA A 168 -12.66 38.63 -56.22
N PRO A 169 -12.14 39.84 -56.48
CA PRO A 169 -12.70 40.70 -57.54
C PRO A 169 -12.49 40.15 -58.95
N LYS A 170 -11.62 39.15 -59.15
CA LYS A 170 -11.39 38.49 -60.45
C LYS A 170 -12.38 37.35 -60.70
N PHE A 171 -13.24 37.00 -59.74
CA PHE A 171 -14.24 35.95 -59.94
C PHE A 171 -15.39 36.40 -60.84
N ILE A 172 -15.93 35.46 -61.60
CA ILE A 172 -17.04 35.69 -62.51
C ILE A 172 -18.33 35.77 -61.68
N THR A 173 -18.95 36.94 -61.65
CA THR A 173 -20.29 37.17 -61.10
C THR A 173 -21.33 37.12 -62.21
N MET A 174 -22.62 37.05 -61.86
CA MET A 174 -23.72 37.08 -62.84
C MET A 174 -23.65 38.32 -63.74
N ASP A 175 -23.17 39.44 -63.21
CA ASP A 175 -23.07 40.71 -63.93
C ASP A 175 -21.93 40.73 -64.97
N ASN A 176 -20.83 40.01 -64.72
CA ASN A 176 -19.65 39.98 -65.58
C ASN A 176 -19.60 38.77 -66.53
N LEU A 177 -20.59 37.89 -66.46
CA LEU A 177 -20.57 36.55 -67.06
C LEU A 177 -20.42 36.57 -68.59
N ASP A 178 -21.28 37.31 -69.29
CA ASP A 178 -21.28 37.35 -70.76
C ASP A 178 -19.96 37.91 -71.30
N THR A 179 -19.41 38.93 -70.63
CA THR A 179 -18.14 39.56 -71.05
C THR A 179 -16.95 38.62 -70.92
N GLU A 180 -16.93 37.75 -69.91
CA GLU A 180 -15.85 36.77 -69.74
C GLU A 180 -16.00 35.58 -70.69
N ILE A 181 -17.23 35.18 -71.04
CA ILE A 181 -17.46 34.15 -72.07
C ILE A 181 -16.88 34.59 -73.41
N GLU A 182 -17.15 35.83 -73.83
CA GLU A 182 -16.61 36.36 -75.09
C GLU A 182 -15.08 36.43 -75.06
N LYS A 183 -14.47 36.87 -73.94
CA LYS A 183 -13.02 36.87 -73.77
C LYS A 183 -12.42 35.47 -73.89
N LEU A 184 -13.02 34.47 -73.26
CA LEU A 184 -12.55 33.08 -73.27
C LEU A 184 -12.72 32.41 -74.64
N LEU A 185 -13.77 32.73 -75.40
CA LEU A 185 -13.93 32.23 -76.77
C LEU A 185 -12.86 32.80 -77.71
N ASN A 186 -12.39 34.02 -77.44
CA ASN A 186 -11.36 34.69 -78.24
C ASN A 186 -9.93 34.34 -77.80
N MET A 187 -9.71 33.94 -76.54
CA MET A 187 -8.40 33.59 -75.99
C MET A 187 -8.18 32.08 -75.91
N ARG A 188 -7.09 31.58 -76.50
CA ARG A 188 -6.62 30.20 -76.31
C ARG A 188 -5.51 30.16 -75.25
N ILE A 189 -5.71 29.41 -74.17
CA ILE A 189 -4.70 29.18 -73.12
C ILE A 189 -4.15 27.76 -73.27
N ASP A 190 -2.84 27.61 -73.41
CA ASP A 190 -2.16 26.30 -73.47
C ASP A 190 -1.46 26.00 -72.15
N TYR A 191 -1.77 24.85 -71.56
CA TYR A 191 -1.15 24.36 -70.33
C TYR A 191 -0.04 23.32 -70.59
N ASN A 192 0.23 22.98 -71.85
CA ASN A 192 1.26 22.02 -72.22
C ASN A 192 2.65 22.66 -72.08
N PHE A 193 3.49 22.05 -71.25
CA PHE A 193 4.91 22.39 -71.16
C PHE A 193 5.74 21.13 -71.02
N ALA A 194 6.93 21.12 -71.62
CA ALA A 194 7.92 20.06 -71.44
C ALA A 194 8.83 20.38 -70.26
N ILE A 195 9.37 19.34 -69.61
CA ILE A 195 10.33 19.47 -68.51
C ILE A 195 11.59 18.70 -68.85
N ASP A 196 12.74 19.36 -68.75
CA ASP A 196 14.03 18.73 -68.95
C ASP A 196 14.45 17.89 -67.73
N LYS A 197 15.46 17.03 -67.91
CA LYS A 197 16.08 16.28 -66.81
C LYS A 197 16.65 17.16 -65.68
N GLN A 198 16.89 18.44 -65.96
CA GLN A 198 17.34 19.44 -64.98
C GLN A 198 16.19 20.18 -64.28
N GLY A 199 14.92 19.89 -64.63
CA GLY A 199 13.74 20.53 -64.04
C GLY A 199 13.35 21.86 -64.68
N ASN A 200 14.00 22.27 -65.76
CA ASN A 200 13.65 23.50 -66.50
C ASN A 200 12.36 23.28 -67.30
N LYS A 201 11.42 24.22 -67.23
CA LYS A 201 10.12 24.17 -67.92
C LYS A 201 10.19 24.91 -69.26
N PHE A 202 9.73 24.28 -70.33
CA PHE A 202 9.63 24.86 -71.67
C PHE A 202 8.17 24.92 -72.13
N SER A 203 7.65 26.12 -72.32
CA SER A 203 6.31 26.36 -72.86
C SER A 203 6.39 26.89 -74.30
N ALA A 204 5.39 26.56 -75.12
CA ALA A 204 5.33 26.89 -76.54
C ALA A 204 5.44 28.41 -76.83
N ASP A 205 5.00 29.27 -75.91
CA ASP A 205 5.03 30.73 -76.08
C ASP A 205 6.42 31.36 -75.84
N SER A 206 7.33 30.62 -75.19
CA SER A 206 8.67 31.13 -74.85
C SER A 206 9.70 30.96 -75.97
N THR A 207 9.38 30.15 -76.98
CA THR A 207 10.27 29.83 -78.10
C THR A 207 10.12 30.81 -79.27
N SER A 208 8.95 31.42 -79.48
CA SER A 208 8.74 32.35 -80.61
C SER A 208 9.54 33.65 -80.50
N LYS A 209 9.66 34.24 -79.29
CA LYS A 209 10.35 35.53 -79.10
C LYS A 209 11.87 35.48 -79.29
N LYS A 210 12.50 34.31 -79.27
CA LYS A 210 13.96 34.18 -79.48
C LYS A 210 14.34 33.95 -80.94
N ASP A 211 13.41 33.44 -81.74
CA ASP A 211 13.65 33.17 -83.15
C ASP A 211 13.45 34.45 -83.99
N ASP A 212 12.48 35.30 -83.64
CA ASP A 212 12.25 36.61 -84.29
C ASP A 212 13.43 37.59 -84.10
N ALA A 213 14.13 37.54 -82.96
CA ALA A 213 15.28 38.41 -82.67
C ALA A 213 16.55 38.01 -83.45
N LYS A 214 16.71 36.72 -83.76
CA LYS A 214 17.84 36.22 -84.56
C LYS A 214 17.66 36.52 -86.05
N ASP A 215 16.41 36.52 -86.53
CA ASP A 215 16.10 36.84 -87.92
C ASP A 215 16.15 38.35 -88.23
N SER A 216 15.93 39.23 -87.23
CA SER A 216 16.13 40.68 -87.39
C SER A 216 17.62 41.08 -87.44
N GLU A 217 18.47 40.47 -86.62
CA GLU A 217 19.92 40.74 -86.62
C GLU A 217 20.60 40.24 -87.91
N GLN A 218 20.11 39.15 -88.51
CA GLN A 218 20.63 38.64 -89.78
C GLN A 218 20.17 39.44 -91.02
N LYS A 219 19.01 40.13 -90.94
CA LYS A 219 18.53 41.00 -92.02
C LYS A 219 19.19 42.38 -92.05
N GLU A 220 19.64 42.92 -90.92
CA GLU A 220 20.43 44.16 -90.87
C GLU A 220 21.89 43.94 -91.28
N ALA A 221 22.49 42.78 -90.99
CA ALA A 221 23.85 42.44 -91.41
C ALA A 221 24.01 42.15 -92.92
N ALA A 222 22.91 41.90 -93.64
CA ALA A 222 22.92 41.60 -95.08
C ALA A 222 22.63 42.83 -95.98
N LYS A 223 22.50 44.04 -95.39
CA LYS A 223 22.09 45.26 -96.10
C LYS A 223 23.09 46.44 -96.00
N GLY A 224 24.32 46.18 -95.54
CA GLY A 224 25.46 47.11 -95.56
C GLY A 224 26.73 46.39 -96.00
#